data_AF-A0A4Q5URM6-F1
#
_entry.id   AF-A0A4Q5URM6-F1
#
_cell.length_a   1.000
_cell.length_b   1.000
_cell.length_c   1.000
_cell.angle_alpha   90.00
_cell.angle_beta   90.00
_cell.angle_gamma   90.00
#
_symmetry.space_group_name_H-M   'P 1'
#
loop_
_entity.id
_entity.type
_entity.pdbx_description
1 polymer ?
#
loop_
_entity_poly.entity_id
_entity_poly.type
_entity_poly.pdbx_seq_one_letter_code
_entity_poly.pdbx_strand_id
1 'polypeptide(L)'
;MDKLYFRLIMSIIGFFKPAGVNLEQLYAIVSTKLMMDRRRTPASWKHRQQKEPKNALVGMLIMYAFMGLFVGLTIIYIPSLLVSMILIHSYLIFMLIMTMITDFSTVLLDNTDTQIITPRPVSSRTVFFSRATHIFIYISQLLTAIMIFPLIFCAIQFGLLTTLTLILTTFLSTLFSIFLTYILYALILQWSSEQKVKDIIGYFQIFLTIFFAVAYQVIPRLIDLDSLKFTFTLHWYSYLLPPVWMAMFLEAVNDVNFNGQHLIMIGCAVLIPVLISWVMLRFLAPYFASRLNALQGSNSDGKLKPIQVQPKSSMAVNLSNLLCINNTEKAGFLQTWRVTARDKTFKMQFYPGLAYIPIFIFIIVFKNFKNLQHEWANLPNTNFYLLFIYLGILT
;
A
#
# COMPACT_ATOMS: atom_id res chain seq x y z
N MET A 1 9.02 12.63 -16.33
CA MET A 1 8.89 11.17 -16.50
C MET A 1 7.66 10.82 -17.34
N ASP A 2 6.47 11.36 -17.07
CA ASP A 2 5.22 11.01 -17.76
C ASP A 2 5.25 11.11 -19.29
N LYS A 3 5.80 12.20 -19.86
CA LYS A 3 5.93 12.35 -21.32
C LYS A 3 6.83 11.29 -21.97
N LEU A 4 7.81 10.78 -21.23
CA LEU A 4 8.79 9.82 -21.73
C LEU A 4 8.18 8.41 -21.71
N TYR A 5 7.56 8.02 -20.59
CA TYR A 5 6.76 6.79 -20.48
C TYR A 5 5.61 6.76 -21.49
N PHE A 6 4.87 7.87 -21.60
CA PHE A 6 3.77 7.98 -22.55
C PHE A 6 4.25 7.85 -24.00
N ARG A 7 5.36 8.49 -24.39
CA ARG A 7 5.92 8.30 -25.75
C ARG A 7 6.42 6.88 -25.99
N LEU A 8 7.08 6.26 -25.02
CA LEU A 8 7.64 4.91 -25.14
C LEU A 8 6.51 3.88 -25.28
N ILE A 9 5.48 3.97 -24.45
CA ILE A 9 4.32 3.07 -24.48
C ILE A 9 3.45 3.32 -25.71
N MET A 10 3.25 4.58 -26.12
CA MET A 10 2.51 4.86 -27.36
C MET A 10 3.27 4.45 -28.62
N SER A 11 4.61 4.42 -28.58
CA SER A 11 5.43 3.85 -29.68
C SER A 11 5.27 2.33 -29.76
N ILE A 12 5.25 1.64 -28.61
CA ILE A 12 4.97 0.19 -28.55
C ILE A 12 3.55 -0.11 -29.06
N ILE A 13 2.53 0.65 -28.61
CA ILE A 13 1.14 0.45 -29.04
C ILE A 13 0.95 0.79 -30.53
N GLY A 14 1.63 1.82 -31.02
CA GLY A 14 1.65 2.19 -32.44
C GLY A 14 2.26 1.09 -33.32
N PHE A 15 3.23 0.34 -32.79
CA PHE A 15 3.84 -0.80 -33.47
C PHE A 15 2.91 -2.02 -33.50
N PHE A 16 2.20 -2.31 -32.40
CA PHE A 16 1.34 -3.49 -32.29
C PHE A 16 -0.07 -3.34 -32.90
N LYS A 17 -0.51 -2.11 -33.23
CA LYS A 17 -1.84 -1.78 -33.80
C LYS A 17 -2.95 -2.77 -33.40
N PRO A 18 -3.43 -2.75 -32.13
CA PRO A 18 -4.46 -3.68 -31.70
C PRO A 18 -5.72 -3.55 -32.58
N ALA A 19 -6.15 -4.68 -33.15
CA ALA A 19 -7.21 -4.71 -34.16
C ALA A 19 -8.54 -4.11 -33.65
N GLY A 20 -9.03 -3.08 -34.35
CA GLY A 20 -10.29 -2.41 -34.02
C GLY A 20 -10.21 -1.31 -32.95
N VAL A 21 -9.01 -0.83 -32.62
CA VAL A 21 -8.79 0.31 -31.71
C VAL A 21 -8.47 1.57 -32.52
N ASN A 22 -9.19 2.66 -32.25
CA ASN A 22 -8.86 3.97 -32.80
C ASN A 22 -7.72 4.58 -31.97
N LEU A 23 -6.52 4.67 -32.56
CA LEU A 23 -5.30 5.13 -31.88
C LEU A 23 -5.35 6.61 -31.48
N GLU A 24 -6.05 7.46 -32.23
CA GLU A 24 -6.19 8.89 -31.88
C GLU A 24 -7.09 9.06 -30.67
N GLN A 25 -8.21 8.34 -30.63
CA GLN A 25 -9.11 8.31 -29.48
C GLN A 25 -8.39 7.74 -28.24
N LEU A 26 -7.61 6.67 -28.41
CA LEU A 26 -6.79 6.09 -27.36
C LEU A 26 -5.80 7.12 -26.78
N TYR A 27 -5.09 7.84 -27.67
CA TYR A 27 -4.13 8.88 -27.29
C TYR A 27 -4.79 10.02 -26.51
N ALA A 28 -5.93 10.52 -26.99
CA ALA A 28 -6.67 11.59 -26.34
C ALA A 28 -7.16 11.18 -24.94
N ILE A 29 -7.66 9.95 -24.77
CA ILE A 29 -8.14 9.47 -23.47
C ILE A 29 -6.99 9.28 -22.48
N VAL A 30 -5.91 8.59 -22.88
CA VAL A 30 -4.78 8.30 -21.98
C VAL A 30 -4.04 9.58 -21.59
N SER A 31 -3.79 10.49 -22.54
CA SER A 31 -3.12 11.77 -22.25
C SER A 31 -3.93 12.63 -21.28
N THR A 32 -5.25 12.67 -21.45
CA THR A 32 -6.17 13.40 -20.56
C THR A 32 -6.17 12.79 -19.16
N LYS A 33 -6.21 11.46 -19.05
CA LYS A 33 -6.12 10.75 -17.75
C LYS A 33 -4.82 11.06 -17.01
N LEU A 34 -3.67 10.98 -17.68
CA LEU A 34 -2.38 11.32 -17.08
C LEU A 34 -2.32 12.78 -16.62
N MET A 35 -2.97 13.69 -17.36
CA MET A 35 -3.05 15.09 -16.98
C MET A 35 -3.95 15.31 -15.75
N MET A 36 -5.04 14.56 -15.63
CA MET A 36 -5.89 14.55 -14.44
C MET A 36 -5.16 13.98 -13.21
N ASP A 37 -4.40 12.90 -13.37
CA ASP A 37 -3.66 12.29 -12.26
C ASP A 37 -2.58 13.21 -11.68
N ARG A 38 -1.91 14.02 -12.52
CA ARG A 38 -0.96 15.03 -12.03
C ARG A 38 -1.60 16.05 -11.07
N ARG A 39 -2.88 16.32 -11.27
CA ARG A 39 -3.69 17.24 -10.45
C ARG A 39 -4.39 16.50 -9.29
N ARG A 40 -4.49 15.18 -9.36
CA ARG A 40 -5.12 14.35 -8.34
C ARG A 40 -4.21 14.25 -7.13
N THR A 41 -4.68 14.73 -5.98
CA THR A 41 -4.02 14.49 -4.71
C THR A 41 -4.22 13.02 -4.29
N PRO A 42 -3.14 12.27 -3.99
CA PRO A 42 -3.25 10.93 -3.43
C PRO A 42 -4.13 10.96 -2.17
N ALA A 43 -4.95 9.92 -1.97
CA ALA A 43 -5.82 9.85 -0.80
C ALA A 43 -5.03 9.97 0.52
N SER A 44 -3.81 9.42 0.57
CA SER A 44 -2.87 9.52 1.69
C SER A 44 -2.38 10.96 1.97
N TRP A 45 -2.33 11.84 0.97
CA TRP A 45 -1.87 13.24 1.09
C TRP A 45 -3.01 14.26 1.21
N LYS A 46 -4.24 13.91 0.81
CA LYS A 46 -5.43 14.71 1.14
C LYS A 46 -5.57 15.01 2.64
N HIS A 47 -4.89 14.24 3.47
CA HIS A 47 -5.00 14.29 4.92
C HIS A 47 -4.16 15.40 5.59
N ARG A 48 -3.29 16.14 4.88
CA ARG A 48 -2.36 17.09 5.54
C ARG A 48 -2.25 18.51 4.97
N GLN A 49 -2.86 18.86 3.83
CA GLN A 49 -2.68 20.20 3.23
C GLN A 49 -3.98 20.82 2.72
N GLN A 50 -4.27 22.05 3.16
CA GLN A 50 -5.32 22.93 2.63
C GLN A 50 -4.98 23.52 1.23
N LYS A 51 -3.73 23.36 0.75
CA LYS A 51 -3.31 23.82 -0.58
C LYS A 51 -3.12 22.63 -1.51
N GLU A 52 -3.81 22.63 -2.65
CA GLU A 52 -3.65 21.61 -3.68
C GLU A 52 -2.22 21.65 -4.26
N PRO A 53 -1.41 20.58 -4.09
CA PRO A 53 -0.08 20.52 -4.67
C PRO A 53 -0.15 20.48 -6.20
N LYS A 54 0.58 21.39 -6.85
CA LYS A 54 0.64 21.55 -8.32
C LYS A 54 1.10 20.30 -9.10
N ASN A 55 1.74 19.32 -8.43
CA ASN A 55 2.25 18.07 -9.02
C ASN A 55 2.24 16.93 -7.98
N ALA A 56 1.06 16.51 -7.52
CA ALA A 56 0.94 15.54 -6.43
C ALA A 56 1.54 14.16 -6.78
N LEU A 57 1.32 13.68 -8.02
CA LEU A 57 1.89 12.42 -8.53
C LEU A 57 3.42 12.42 -8.48
N VAL A 58 4.06 13.51 -8.93
CA VAL A 58 5.54 13.59 -8.92
C VAL A 58 6.07 13.57 -7.49
N GLY A 59 5.41 14.27 -6.56
CA GLY A 59 5.78 14.22 -5.14
C GLY A 59 5.66 12.82 -4.55
N MET A 60 4.61 12.08 -4.90
CA MET A 60 4.44 10.67 -4.52
C MET A 60 5.57 9.80 -5.07
N LEU A 61 5.89 9.91 -6.37
CA LEU A 61 6.98 9.14 -6.99
C LEU A 61 8.34 9.44 -6.34
N ILE A 62 8.61 10.71 -6.00
CA ILE A 62 9.84 11.09 -5.29
C ILE A 62 9.91 10.43 -3.91
N MET A 63 8.79 10.41 -3.17
CA MET A 63 8.73 9.74 -1.87
C MET A 63 8.98 8.23 -2.00
N TYR A 64 8.38 7.56 -3.00
CA TYR A 64 8.64 6.15 -3.25
C TYR A 64 10.08 5.88 -3.68
N ALA A 65 10.68 6.76 -4.47
CA ALA A 65 12.10 6.67 -4.82
C ALA A 65 13.00 6.84 -3.60
N PHE A 66 12.66 7.76 -2.69
CA PHE A 66 13.36 7.94 -1.43
C PHE A 66 13.25 6.70 -0.54
N MET A 67 12.09 6.08 -0.43
CA MET A 67 11.96 4.81 0.31
C MET A 67 12.72 3.68 -0.39
N GLY A 68 12.69 3.62 -1.72
CA GLY A 68 13.48 2.69 -2.53
C GLY A 68 14.98 2.83 -2.30
N LEU A 69 15.47 4.04 -2.06
CA LEU A 69 16.86 4.28 -1.66
C LEU A 69 17.21 3.57 -0.35
N PHE A 70 16.41 3.73 0.71
CA PHE A 70 16.67 3.07 2.00
C PHE A 70 16.66 1.55 1.89
N VAL A 71 15.72 1.00 1.14
CA VAL A 71 15.65 -0.44 0.92
C VAL A 71 16.82 -0.92 0.05
N GLY A 72 17.24 -0.11 -0.92
CA GLY A 72 18.44 -0.35 -1.71
C GLY A 72 19.72 -0.38 -0.86
N LEU A 73 19.84 0.46 0.18
CA LEU A 73 21.00 0.46 1.08
C LEU A 73 21.21 -0.89 1.77
N THR A 74 20.16 -1.73 1.90
CA THR A 74 20.30 -3.09 2.45
C THR A 74 21.27 -3.95 1.65
N ILE A 75 21.43 -3.69 0.34
CA ILE A 75 22.39 -4.40 -0.53
C ILE A 75 23.83 -4.14 -0.05
N ILE A 76 24.10 -2.89 0.33
CA ILE A 76 25.45 -2.45 0.73
C ILE A 76 25.77 -2.89 2.16
N TYR A 77 24.82 -2.78 3.08
CA TYR A 77 25.07 -3.04 4.50
C TYR A 77 24.90 -4.51 4.92
N ILE A 78 24.10 -5.31 4.20
CA ILE A 78 23.87 -6.72 4.55
C ILE A 78 24.83 -7.60 3.72
N PRO A 79 25.74 -8.36 4.36
CA PRO A 79 26.73 -9.17 3.64
C PRO A 79 26.10 -10.27 2.79
N SER A 80 24.98 -10.84 3.22
CA SER A 80 24.31 -11.94 2.52
C SER A 80 23.35 -11.43 1.45
N LEU A 81 23.62 -11.79 0.18
CA LEU A 81 22.76 -11.49 -0.97
C LEU A 81 21.31 -11.95 -0.76
N LEU A 82 21.13 -13.19 -0.30
CA LEU A 82 19.82 -13.78 -0.06
C LEU A 82 18.94 -12.91 0.85
N VAL A 83 19.45 -12.51 2.03
CA VAL A 83 18.68 -11.72 3.00
C VAL A 83 18.34 -10.33 2.43
N SER A 84 19.30 -9.67 1.76
CA SER A 84 19.03 -8.39 1.11
C SER A 84 17.92 -8.52 0.06
N MET A 85 17.97 -9.55 -0.79
CA MET A 85 16.97 -9.78 -1.83
C MET A 85 15.61 -10.17 -1.26
N ILE A 86 15.55 -10.91 -0.15
CA ILE A 86 14.31 -11.19 0.59
C ILE A 86 13.68 -9.89 1.08
N LEU A 87 14.47 -8.99 1.68
CA LEU A 87 13.97 -7.71 2.19
C LEU A 87 13.46 -6.81 1.05
N ILE A 88 14.20 -6.70 -0.05
CA ILE A 88 13.80 -5.92 -1.22
C ILE A 88 12.49 -6.43 -1.82
N HIS A 89 12.38 -7.74 -2.09
CA HIS A 89 11.18 -8.31 -2.69
C HIS A 89 9.99 -8.29 -1.72
N SER A 90 10.23 -8.47 -0.42
CA SER A 90 9.18 -8.35 0.61
C SER A 90 8.63 -6.92 0.64
N TYR A 91 9.53 -5.93 0.66
CA TYR A 91 9.15 -4.52 0.62
C TYR A 91 8.40 -4.18 -0.67
N LEU A 92 8.90 -4.61 -1.83
CA LEU A 92 8.27 -4.37 -3.13
C LEU A 92 6.86 -4.96 -3.20
N ILE A 93 6.71 -6.23 -2.83
CA ILE A 93 5.40 -6.91 -2.88
C ILE A 93 4.41 -6.20 -1.96
N PHE A 94 4.85 -5.89 -0.74
CA PHE A 94 4.05 -5.21 0.27
C PHE A 94 3.62 -3.81 -0.19
N MET A 95 4.55 -2.98 -0.66
CA MET A 95 4.25 -1.63 -1.13
C MET A 95 3.34 -1.64 -2.36
N LEU A 96 3.58 -2.53 -3.32
CA LEU A 96 2.72 -2.66 -4.49
C LEU A 96 1.29 -3.03 -4.09
N ILE A 97 1.11 -4.00 -3.19
CA ILE A 97 -0.23 -4.39 -2.72
C ILE A 97 -0.90 -3.23 -1.99
N MET A 98 -0.19 -2.54 -1.09
CA MET A 98 -0.75 -1.42 -0.34
C MET A 98 -1.18 -0.26 -1.23
N THR A 99 -0.30 0.16 -2.15
CA THR A 99 -0.58 1.23 -3.09
C THR A 99 -1.71 0.82 -4.03
N MET A 100 -1.66 -0.40 -4.58
CA MET A 100 -2.73 -0.92 -5.42
C MET A 100 -4.04 -0.96 -4.67
N ILE A 101 -4.15 -1.54 -3.48
CA ILE A 101 -5.41 -1.57 -2.70
C ILE A 101 -5.96 -0.16 -2.47
N THR A 102 -5.11 0.79 -2.07
CA THR A 102 -5.49 2.17 -1.79
C THR A 102 -5.99 2.89 -3.06
N ASP A 103 -5.31 2.69 -4.18
CA ASP A 103 -5.65 3.34 -5.45
C ASP A 103 -6.74 2.60 -6.22
N PHE A 104 -6.91 1.30 -6.00
CA PHE A 104 -7.85 0.40 -6.70
C PHE A 104 -9.28 0.93 -6.57
N SER A 105 -9.65 1.39 -5.38
CA SER A 105 -10.98 1.95 -5.13
C SER A 105 -11.25 3.24 -5.89
N THR A 106 -10.21 3.91 -6.38
CA THR A 106 -10.30 5.24 -6.99
C THR A 106 -9.91 5.24 -8.48
N VAL A 107 -9.32 4.15 -8.97
CA VAL A 107 -8.87 3.99 -10.36
C VAL A 107 -9.64 2.87 -11.07
N LEU A 108 -9.96 1.76 -10.40
CA LEU A 108 -10.67 0.63 -11.01
C LEU A 108 -12.19 0.71 -10.85
N LEU A 109 -12.68 1.30 -9.75
CA LEU A 109 -14.11 1.44 -9.44
C LEU A 109 -14.69 2.82 -9.79
N ASP A 110 -13.84 3.78 -10.14
CA ASP A 110 -14.30 5.12 -10.46
C ASP A 110 -15.01 5.11 -11.82
N ASN A 111 -16.35 5.07 -11.76
CA ASN A 111 -17.23 5.01 -12.92
C ASN A 111 -17.55 6.39 -13.50
N THR A 112 -17.00 7.48 -12.94
CA THR A 112 -17.17 8.83 -13.52
C THR A 112 -16.71 8.87 -14.98
N ASP A 113 -15.60 8.21 -15.27
CA ASP A 113 -15.08 8.05 -16.63
C ASP A 113 -16.06 7.28 -17.53
N THR A 114 -16.68 6.21 -17.02
CA THR A 114 -17.66 5.42 -17.78
C THR A 114 -18.88 6.28 -18.10
N GLN A 115 -19.36 7.10 -17.16
CA GLN A 115 -20.50 8.00 -17.38
C GLN A 115 -20.21 9.11 -18.40
N ILE A 116 -18.96 9.57 -18.51
CA ILE A 116 -18.54 10.62 -19.45
C ILE A 116 -18.20 10.04 -20.84
N ILE A 117 -17.65 8.83 -20.89
CA ILE A 117 -17.16 8.20 -22.14
C ILE A 117 -18.27 7.39 -22.84
N THR A 118 -19.17 6.73 -22.11
CA THR A 118 -20.27 5.93 -22.68
C THR A 118 -21.20 6.69 -23.63
N PRO A 119 -21.53 7.99 -23.44
CA PRO A 119 -22.35 8.73 -24.41
C PRO A 119 -21.59 9.19 -25.66
N ARG A 120 -20.26 8.97 -25.75
CA ARG A 120 -19.45 9.34 -26.91
C ARG A 120 -19.28 8.14 -27.86
N PRO A 121 -19.11 8.36 -29.18
CA PRO A 121 -18.89 7.29 -30.16
C PRO A 121 -17.47 6.72 -30.07
N VAL A 122 -17.17 6.07 -28.95
CA VAL A 122 -15.89 5.41 -28.66
C VAL A 122 -16.15 3.91 -28.54
N SER A 123 -15.39 3.10 -29.28
CA SER A 123 -15.57 1.64 -29.23
C SER A 123 -15.26 1.11 -27.82
N SER A 124 -16.02 0.12 -27.35
CA SER A 124 -15.78 -0.52 -26.04
C SER A 124 -14.37 -1.11 -25.94
N ARG A 125 -13.79 -1.53 -27.07
CA ARG A 125 -12.39 -1.97 -27.18
C ARG A 125 -11.42 -0.82 -26.92
N THR A 126 -11.61 0.35 -27.53
CA THR A 126 -10.78 1.54 -27.29
C THR A 126 -10.85 1.98 -25.82
N VAL A 127 -12.02 1.92 -25.18
CA VAL A 127 -12.17 2.26 -23.76
C VAL A 127 -11.39 1.29 -22.87
N PHE A 128 -11.52 -0.02 -23.10
CA PHE A 128 -10.78 -1.04 -22.36
C PHE A 128 -9.26 -0.87 -22.51
N PHE A 129 -8.77 -0.73 -23.75
CA PHE A 129 -7.36 -0.51 -24.03
C PHE A 129 -6.83 0.79 -23.42
N SER A 130 -7.63 1.86 -23.40
CA SER A 130 -7.23 3.12 -22.76
C SER A 130 -7.04 2.97 -21.25
N ARG A 131 -7.93 2.22 -20.59
CA ARG A 131 -7.85 1.95 -19.15
C ARG A 131 -6.68 1.03 -18.83
N ALA A 132 -6.50 -0.06 -19.58
CA ALA A 132 -5.39 -0.97 -19.40
C ALA A 132 -4.04 -0.28 -19.60
N THR A 133 -3.92 0.55 -20.64
CA THR A 133 -2.72 1.33 -20.92
C THR A 133 -2.42 2.29 -19.77
N HIS A 134 -3.41 3.07 -19.33
CA HIS A 134 -3.26 4.01 -18.22
C HIS A 134 -2.79 3.33 -16.93
N ILE A 135 -3.43 2.22 -16.54
CA ILE A 135 -3.02 1.42 -15.37
C ILE A 135 -1.59 0.90 -15.53
N PHE A 136 -1.23 0.41 -16.72
CA PHE A 136 0.11 -0.08 -16.99
C PHE A 136 1.17 1.02 -16.88
N ILE A 137 0.90 2.23 -17.40
CA ILE A 137 1.80 3.39 -17.24
C ILE A 137 2.01 3.68 -15.76
N TYR A 138 0.92 3.75 -14.99
CA TYR A 138 0.96 4.05 -13.57
C TYR A 138 1.80 3.05 -12.77
N ILE A 139 1.52 1.75 -12.94
CA ILE A 139 2.26 0.67 -12.25
C ILE A 139 3.74 0.71 -12.65
N SER A 140 4.05 0.95 -13.92
CA SER A 140 5.44 1.03 -14.40
C SER A 140 6.20 2.20 -13.78
N GLN A 141 5.56 3.36 -13.61
CA GLN A 141 6.15 4.51 -12.94
C GLN A 141 6.42 4.23 -11.46
N LEU A 142 5.45 3.62 -10.77
CA LEU A 142 5.59 3.23 -9.37
C LEU A 142 6.72 2.22 -9.17
N LEU A 143 6.76 1.18 -9.99
CA LEU A 143 7.78 0.14 -9.95
C LEU A 143 9.18 0.73 -10.16
N THR A 144 9.31 1.61 -11.15
CA THR A 144 10.59 2.26 -11.43
C THR A 144 11.02 3.16 -10.28
N ALA A 145 10.09 3.92 -9.67
CA ALA A 145 10.41 4.74 -8.50
C ALA A 145 10.98 3.88 -7.36
N ILE A 146 10.32 2.76 -7.03
CA ILE A 146 10.75 1.88 -5.93
C ILE A 146 12.09 1.20 -6.25
N MET A 147 12.30 0.74 -7.49
CA MET A 147 13.41 -0.16 -7.83
C MET A 147 14.64 0.52 -8.43
N ILE A 148 14.58 1.82 -8.78
CA ILE A 148 15.72 2.49 -9.43
C ILE A 148 17.00 2.40 -8.60
N PHE A 149 16.95 2.65 -7.29
CA PHE A 149 18.11 2.57 -6.41
C PHE A 149 18.57 1.12 -6.14
N PRO A 150 17.69 0.17 -5.77
CA PRO A 150 18.07 -1.24 -5.67
C PRO A 150 18.74 -1.79 -6.92
N LEU A 151 18.27 -1.42 -8.11
CA LEU A 151 18.86 -1.83 -9.39
C LEU A 151 20.27 -1.26 -9.57
N ILE A 152 20.48 0.02 -9.26
CA ILE A 152 21.81 0.66 -9.35
C ILE A 152 22.79 -0.01 -8.37
N PHE A 153 22.39 -0.21 -7.11
CA PHE A 153 23.27 -0.82 -6.12
C PHE A 153 23.57 -2.30 -6.43
N CYS A 154 22.59 -3.05 -6.93
CA CYS A 154 22.80 -4.43 -7.39
C CYS A 154 23.80 -4.49 -8.56
N ALA A 155 23.70 -3.56 -9.52
CA ALA A 155 24.62 -3.51 -10.66
C ALA A 155 26.06 -3.22 -10.25
N ILE A 156 26.25 -2.35 -9.26
CA ILE A 156 27.57 -1.99 -8.75
C ILE A 156 28.19 -3.13 -7.93
N GLN A 157 27.40 -3.84 -7.12
CA GLN A 157 27.91 -4.81 -6.15
C GLN A 157 27.97 -6.25 -6.66
N PHE A 158 26.98 -6.69 -7.43
CA PHE A 158 26.82 -8.08 -7.88
C PHE A 158 26.93 -8.24 -9.41
N GLY A 159 27.04 -7.14 -10.14
CA GLY A 159 27.25 -7.13 -11.59
C GLY A 159 25.98 -7.18 -12.45
N LEU A 160 26.18 -7.23 -13.76
CA LEU A 160 25.11 -7.06 -14.75
C LEU A 160 24.14 -8.26 -14.82
N LEU A 161 24.64 -9.49 -14.70
CA LEU A 161 23.82 -10.70 -14.80
C LEU A 161 22.79 -10.79 -13.66
N THR A 162 23.24 -10.54 -12.43
CA THR A 162 22.38 -10.50 -11.24
C THR A 162 21.36 -9.37 -11.35
N THR A 163 21.73 -8.23 -11.93
CA THR A 163 20.80 -7.10 -12.17
C THR A 163 19.73 -7.44 -13.21
N LEU A 164 20.08 -8.10 -14.31
CA LEU A 164 19.09 -8.56 -15.29
C LEU A 164 18.10 -9.55 -14.67
N THR A 165 18.61 -10.43 -13.81
CA THR A 165 17.77 -11.36 -13.04
C THR A 165 16.87 -10.60 -12.06
N LEU A 166 17.37 -9.56 -11.40
CA LEU A 166 16.57 -8.69 -10.53
C LEU A 166 15.44 -7.99 -11.29
N ILE A 167 15.68 -7.52 -12.51
CA ILE A 167 14.63 -6.92 -13.37
C ILE A 167 13.55 -7.96 -13.66
N LEU A 168 13.95 -9.19 -14.01
CA LEU A 168 13.03 -10.29 -14.28
C LEU A 168 12.20 -10.66 -13.04
N THR A 169 12.83 -10.88 -11.88
CA THR A 169 12.13 -11.25 -10.64
C THR A 169 11.22 -10.13 -10.12
N THR A 170 11.61 -8.87 -10.36
CA THR A 170 10.80 -7.69 -10.07
C THR A 170 9.52 -7.70 -10.89
N PHE A 171 9.61 -8.03 -12.18
CA PHE A 171 8.45 -8.16 -13.04
C PHE A 171 7.52 -9.31 -12.59
N LEU A 172 8.09 -10.48 -12.28
CA LEU A 172 7.36 -11.63 -11.75
C LEU A 172 6.67 -11.32 -10.41
N SER A 173 7.35 -10.61 -9.52
CA SER A 173 6.80 -10.15 -8.24
C SER A 173 5.65 -9.16 -8.43
N THR A 174 5.74 -8.30 -9.45
CA THR A 174 4.66 -7.38 -9.79
C THR A 174 3.41 -8.13 -10.25
N LEU A 175 3.56 -9.14 -11.11
CA LEU A 175 2.44 -10.01 -11.52
C LEU A 175 1.79 -10.71 -10.31
N PHE A 176 2.62 -11.25 -9.42
CA PHE A 176 2.14 -11.88 -8.19
C PHE A 176 1.37 -10.88 -7.30
N SER A 177 1.91 -9.68 -7.09
CA SER A 177 1.25 -8.64 -6.29
C SER A 177 -0.09 -8.20 -6.86
N ILE A 178 -0.19 -8.07 -8.19
CA ILE A 178 -1.46 -7.71 -8.87
C ILE A 178 -2.52 -8.77 -8.59
N PHE A 179 -2.16 -10.06 -8.72
CA PHE A 179 -3.07 -11.14 -8.41
C PHE A 179 -3.48 -11.17 -6.93
N LEU A 180 -2.52 -11.05 -6.02
CA LEU A 180 -2.81 -11.10 -4.59
C LEU A 180 -3.74 -9.94 -4.19
N THR A 181 -3.50 -8.75 -4.74
CA THR A 181 -4.38 -7.59 -4.57
C THR A 181 -5.80 -7.90 -5.05
N TYR A 182 -5.93 -8.56 -6.19
CA TYR A 182 -7.22 -8.93 -6.74
C TYR A 182 -7.99 -9.91 -5.86
N ILE A 183 -7.32 -10.94 -5.33
CA ILE A 183 -7.92 -11.87 -4.37
C ILE A 183 -8.38 -11.14 -3.12
N LEU A 184 -7.50 -10.33 -2.52
CA LEU A 184 -7.82 -9.57 -1.31
C LEU A 184 -9.04 -8.70 -1.55
N TYR A 185 -9.08 -8.00 -2.68
CA TYR A 185 -10.19 -7.14 -3.01
C TYR A 185 -11.49 -7.92 -3.28
N ALA A 186 -11.42 -9.03 -4.03
CA ALA A 186 -12.57 -9.90 -4.28
C ALA A 186 -13.14 -10.50 -2.97
N LEU A 187 -12.27 -10.90 -2.05
CA LEU A 187 -12.63 -11.42 -0.73
C LEU A 187 -13.31 -10.34 0.12
N ILE A 188 -12.77 -9.11 0.13
CA ILE A 188 -13.38 -8.00 0.87
C ILE A 188 -14.77 -7.66 0.30
N LEU A 189 -14.93 -7.63 -1.03
CA LEU A 189 -16.23 -7.36 -1.66
C LEU A 189 -17.29 -8.44 -1.40
N GLN A 190 -16.92 -9.68 -1.10
CA GLN A 190 -17.90 -10.71 -0.73
C GLN A 190 -18.62 -10.37 0.58
N TRP A 191 -17.95 -9.67 1.49
CA TRP A 191 -18.49 -9.34 2.82
C TRP A 191 -18.81 -7.86 3.01
N SER A 192 -18.39 -6.98 2.11
CA SER A 192 -18.47 -5.53 2.27
C SER A 192 -18.95 -4.81 1.00
N SER A 193 -19.80 -3.79 1.18
CA SER A 193 -20.11 -2.83 0.12
C SER A 193 -18.90 -1.96 -0.21
N GLU A 194 -18.83 -1.41 -1.41
CA GLU A 194 -17.72 -0.55 -1.88
C GLU A 194 -17.31 0.53 -0.86
N GLN A 195 -18.29 1.15 -0.21
CA GLN A 195 -18.03 2.20 0.77
C GLN A 195 -17.41 1.68 2.07
N LYS A 196 -17.70 0.43 2.46
CA LYS A 196 -17.04 -0.24 3.59
C LYS A 196 -15.62 -0.70 3.24
N VAL A 197 -15.35 -1.01 1.97
CA VAL A 197 -13.99 -1.35 1.51
C VAL A 197 -13.05 -0.17 1.72
N LYS A 198 -13.46 1.04 1.33
CA LYS A 198 -12.71 2.28 1.59
C LYS A 198 -12.40 2.46 3.09
N ASP A 199 -13.32 2.05 3.96
CA ASP A 199 -13.13 2.16 5.41
C ASP A 199 -12.16 1.13 5.95
N ILE A 200 -12.28 -0.12 5.51
CA ILE A 200 -11.36 -1.21 5.87
C ILE A 200 -9.93 -0.83 5.47
N ILE A 201 -9.74 -0.28 4.27
CA ILE A 201 -8.42 0.18 3.80
C ILE A 201 -7.89 1.29 4.71
N GLY A 202 -8.72 2.29 5.04
CA GLY A 202 -8.33 3.36 5.95
C GLY A 202 -7.91 2.83 7.33
N TYR A 203 -8.68 1.91 7.92
CA TYR A 203 -8.34 1.28 9.20
C TYR A 203 -7.06 0.45 9.11
N PHE A 204 -6.87 -0.28 8.02
CA PHE A 204 -5.65 -1.06 7.79
C PHE A 204 -4.43 -0.16 7.66
N GLN A 205 -4.56 1.00 6.99
CA GLN A 205 -3.51 2.01 6.91
C GLN A 205 -3.17 2.62 8.29
N ILE A 206 -4.19 2.90 9.13
CA ILE A 206 -3.98 3.33 10.52
C ILE A 206 -3.20 2.25 11.27
N PHE A 207 -3.68 1.01 11.29
CA PHE A 207 -3.03 -0.12 11.95
C PHE A 207 -1.57 -0.27 11.50
N LEU A 208 -1.33 -0.21 10.19
CA LEU A 208 -0.01 -0.37 9.62
C LEU A 208 0.94 0.77 10.00
N THR A 209 0.44 2.00 10.03
CA THR A 209 1.22 3.17 10.47
C THR A 209 1.69 2.99 11.91
N ILE A 210 0.78 2.52 12.78
CA ILE A 210 1.08 2.21 14.19
C ILE A 210 2.09 1.07 14.27
N PHE A 211 1.85 -0.02 13.52
CA PHE A 211 2.72 -1.19 13.49
C PHE A 211 4.15 -0.82 13.07
N PHE A 212 4.33 -0.05 11.99
CA PHE A 212 5.66 0.38 11.58
C PHE A 212 6.31 1.35 12.57
N ALA A 213 5.54 2.26 13.18
CA ALA A 213 6.06 3.16 14.21
C ALA A 213 6.58 2.38 15.42
N VAL A 214 5.83 1.38 15.88
CA VAL A 214 6.26 0.46 16.95
C VAL A 214 7.47 -0.36 16.48
N ALA A 215 7.38 -1.02 15.34
CA ALA A 215 8.44 -1.88 14.81
C ALA A 215 9.77 -1.13 14.65
N TYR A 216 9.73 0.08 14.10
CA TYR A 216 10.91 0.95 13.94
C TYR A 216 11.60 1.25 15.26
N GLN A 217 10.86 1.39 16.35
CA GLN A 217 11.43 1.75 17.66
C GLN A 217 11.78 0.54 18.53
N VAL A 218 10.98 -0.52 18.44
CA VAL A 218 11.09 -1.70 19.30
C VAL A 218 12.07 -2.70 18.73
N ILE A 219 12.04 -2.98 17.41
CA ILE A 219 12.89 -4.00 16.79
C ILE A 219 14.39 -3.72 17.00
N PRO A 220 14.93 -2.50 16.74
CA PRO A 220 16.34 -2.23 16.96
C PRO A 220 16.77 -2.34 18.42
N ARG A 221 15.83 -2.23 19.37
CA ARG A 221 16.11 -2.33 20.81
C ARG A 221 16.04 -3.77 21.33
N LEU A 222 15.31 -4.64 20.64
CA LEU A 222 15.24 -6.08 20.93
C LEU A 222 16.39 -6.87 20.29
N ILE A 223 17.04 -6.30 19.27
CA ILE A 223 18.11 -6.93 18.52
C ILE A 223 19.45 -6.32 18.95
N ASP A 224 20.30 -7.10 19.60
CA ASP A 224 21.71 -6.73 19.85
C ASP A 224 22.50 -6.79 18.52
N LEU A 225 22.49 -5.68 17.78
CA LEU A 225 23.13 -5.55 16.47
C LEU A 225 24.63 -5.90 16.50
N ASP A 226 25.30 -5.73 17.64
CA ASP A 226 26.73 -6.02 17.82
C ASP A 226 27.05 -7.53 17.94
N SER A 227 26.05 -8.37 18.24
CA SER A 227 26.23 -9.81 18.43
C SER A 227 25.75 -10.66 17.24
N LEU A 228 25.15 -10.03 16.24
CA LEU A 228 24.56 -10.72 15.09
C LEU A 228 25.63 -11.14 14.08
N LYS A 229 26.24 -12.31 14.32
CA LYS A 229 26.68 -13.16 13.21
C LYS A 229 25.40 -13.61 12.49
N PHE A 230 25.02 -12.90 11.43
CA PHE A 230 23.87 -13.23 10.57
C PHE A 230 24.08 -14.58 9.85
N THR A 231 23.96 -15.70 10.56
CA THR A 231 23.69 -16.99 9.93
C THR A 231 22.17 -17.10 9.80
N PHE A 232 21.60 -16.47 8.78
CA PHE A 232 20.17 -16.57 8.51
C PHE A 232 19.88 -17.96 7.95
N THR A 233 19.50 -18.89 8.81
CA THR A 233 19.05 -20.22 8.40
C THR A 233 17.58 -20.15 8.00
N LEU A 234 17.28 -20.38 6.72
CA LEU A 234 15.91 -20.49 6.23
C LEU A 234 15.20 -21.66 6.93
N HIS A 235 14.10 -21.37 7.62
CA HIS A 235 13.21 -22.39 8.13
C HIS A 235 12.21 -22.83 7.05
N TRP A 236 11.59 -24.00 7.23
CA TRP A 236 10.66 -24.59 6.26
C TRP A 236 9.52 -23.64 5.84
N TYR A 237 9.02 -22.82 6.78
CA TYR A 237 7.94 -21.87 6.52
C TYR A 237 8.38 -20.68 5.66
N SER A 238 9.67 -20.32 5.66
CA SER A 238 10.21 -19.24 4.84
C SER A 238 10.11 -19.57 3.35
N TYR A 239 10.21 -20.85 2.99
CA TYR A 239 10.05 -21.33 1.62
C TYR A 239 8.61 -21.24 1.09
N LEU A 240 7.62 -20.88 1.91
CA LEU A 240 6.26 -20.60 1.44
C LEU A 240 6.12 -19.14 0.95
N LEU A 241 7.08 -18.27 1.28
CA LEU A 241 6.97 -16.85 1.02
C LEU A 241 7.50 -16.48 -0.37
N PRO A 242 6.70 -15.81 -1.22
CA PRO A 242 7.13 -15.37 -2.56
C PRO A 242 8.43 -14.57 -2.61
N PRO A 243 8.74 -13.66 -1.65
CA PRO A 243 10.03 -12.99 -1.60
C PRO A 243 11.23 -13.94 -1.56
N VAL A 244 11.09 -15.10 -0.91
CA VAL A 244 12.16 -16.10 -0.79
C VAL A 244 12.38 -16.82 -2.11
N TRP A 245 11.32 -17.12 -2.87
CA TRP A 245 11.45 -17.71 -4.21
C TRP A 245 12.26 -16.79 -5.13
N MET A 246 11.94 -15.50 -5.10
CA MET A 246 12.63 -14.50 -5.91
C MET A 246 14.09 -14.35 -5.48
N ALA A 247 14.34 -14.26 -4.17
CA ALA A 247 15.69 -14.10 -3.65
C ALA A 247 16.60 -15.32 -3.93
N MET A 248 16.08 -16.54 -3.75
CA MET A 248 16.81 -17.78 -4.06
C MET A 248 17.10 -17.91 -5.57
N PHE A 249 16.25 -17.36 -6.44
CA PHE A 249 16.55 -17.30 -7.87
C PHE A 249 17.74 -16.36 -8.15
N LEU A 250 17.80 -15.19 -7.50
CA LEU A 250 18.96 -14.31 -7.64
C LEU A 250 20.25 -14.91 -7.08
N GLU A 251 20.18 -15.56 -5.92
CA GLU A 251 21.33 -16.24 -5.31
C GLU A 251 21.86 -17.35 -6.21
N ALA A 252 20.98 -18.16 -6.79
CA ALA A 252 21.36 -19.22 -7.72
C ALA A 252 22.11 -18.69 -8.96
N VAL A 253 21.71 -17.53 -9.49
CA VAL A 253 22.35 -16.91 -10.65
C VAL A 253 23.68 -16.26 -10.27
N ASN A 254 23.76 -15.61 -9.11
CA ASN A 254 24.96 -14.93 -8.65
C ASN A 254 26.07 -15.91 -8.27
N ASP A 255 25.73 -16.95 -7.51
CA ASP A 255 26.69 -17.92 -6.97
C ASP A 255 26.90 -19.12 -7.91
N VAL A 256 26.18 -19.15 -9.05
CA VAL A 256 26.17 -20.24 -10.04
C VAL A 256 25.92 -21.60 -9.38
N ASN A 257 25.06 -21.61 -8.36
CA ASN A 257 24.76 -22.80 -7.57
C ASN A 257 23.33 -23.27 -7.82
N PHE A 258 23.20 -24.30 -8.66
CA PHE A 258 21.91 -24.91 -9.02
C PHE A 258 21.63 -26.18 -8.19
N ASN A 259 21.76 -26.08 -6.87
CA ASN A 259 21.34 -27.17 -5.98
C ASN A 259 19.82 -27.42 -6.10
N GLY A 260 19.34 -28.62 -5.75
CA GLY A 260 17.93 -29.02 -5.89
C GLY A 260 16.95 -28.05 -5.22
N GLN A 261 17.32 -27.46 -4.07
CA GLN A 261 16.52 -26.43 -3.41
C GLN A 261 16.41 -25.15 -4.25
N HIS A 262 17.50 -24.67 -4.85
CA HIS A 262 17.49 -23.49 -5.72
C HIS A 262 16.64 -23.75 -6.96
N LEU A 263 16.76 -24.92 -7.59
CA LEU A 263 15.95 -25.28 -8.77
C LEU A 263 14.44 -25.30 -8.47
N ILE A 264 14.03 -25.85 -7.32
CA ILE A 264 12.61 -25.83 -6.90
C ILE A 264 12.14 -24.38 -6.73
N MET A 265 12.95 -23.53 -6.09
CA MET A 265 12.59 -22.13 -5.83
C MET A 265 12.54 -21.29 -7.10
N ILE A 266 13.43 -21.54 -8.08
CA ILE A 266 13.36 -20.93 -9.43
C ILE A 266 12.07 -21.36 -10.12
N GLY A 267 11.75 -22.65 -10.07
CA GLY A 267 10.49 -23.19 -10.58
C GLY A 267 9.28 -22.48 -9.98
N CYS A 268 9.24 -22.33 -8.65
CA CYS A 268 8.19 -21.59 -7.94
C CYS A 268 8.16 -20.11 -8.35
N ALA A 269 9.31 -19.44 -8.41
CA ALA A 269 9.40 -18.01 -8.75
C ALA A 269 8.82 -17.71 -10.13
N VAL A 270 9.01 -18.60 -11.11
CA VAL A 270 8.53 -18.40 -12.49
C VAL A 270 7.12 -18.98 -12.68
N LEU A 271 6.91 -20.26 -12.35
CA LEU A 271 5.67 -20.97 -12.67
C LEU A 271 4.50 -20.41 -11.88
N ILE A 272 4.67 -20.11 -10.58
CA ILE A 272 3.55 -19.69 -9.73
C ILE A 272 2.98 -18.35 -10.22
N PRO A 273 3.74 -17.24 -10.36
CA PRO A 273 3.18 -15.97 -10.85
C PRO A 273 2.57 -16.07 -12.25
N VAL A 274 3.14 -16.88 -13.15
CA VAL A 274 2.63 -17.05 -14.52
C VAL A 274 1.31 -17.82 -14.53
N LEU A 275 1.25 -18.98 -13.87
CA LEU A 275 0.03 -19.78 -13.75
C LEU A 275 -1.08 -18.99 -13.07
N ILE A 276 -0.74 -18.29 -12.00
CA ILE A 276 -1.64 -17.42 -11.26
C ILE A 276 -2.20 -16.29 -12.15
N SER A 277 -1.34 -15.64 -12.94
CA SER A 277 -1.77 -14.58 -13.87
C SER A 277 -2.70 -15.12 -14.95
N TRP A 278 -2.45 -16.33 -15.43
CA TRP A 278 -3.34 -17.01 -16.36
C TRP A 278 -4.71 -17.33 -15.76
N VAL A 279 -4.73 -17.86 -14.52
CA VAL A 279 -5.98 -18.08 -13.76
C VAL A 279 -6.72 -16.77 -13.53
N MET A 280 -5.99 -15.69 -13.25
CA MET A 280 -6.54 -14.35 -13.03
C MET A 280 -7.34 -13.89 -14.26
N LEU A 281 -6.71 -13.95 -15.44
CA LEU A 281 -7.31 -13.50 -16.70
C LEU A 281 -8.49 -14.37 -17.12
N ARG A 282 -8.42 -15.68 -16.87
CA ARG A 282 -9.45 -16.62 -17.33
C ARG A 282 -10.68 -16.66 -16.43
N PHE A 283 -10.52 -16.59 -15.11
CA PHE A 283 -11.61 -16.86 -14.15
C PHE A 283 -11.96 -15.66 -13.27
N LEU A 284 -10.95 -14.97 -12.74
CA LEU A 284 -11.14 -13.90 -11.75
C LEU A 284 -11.62 -12.60 -12.42
N ALA A 285 -11.07 -12.25 -13.59
CA ALA A 285 -11.48 -11.11 -14.41
C ALA A 285 -12.99 -11.07 -14.71
N PRO A 286 -13.60 -12.13 -15.32
CA PRO A 286 -15.03 -12.14 -15.62
C PRO A 286 -15.90 -12.18 -14.36
N TYR A 287 -15.50 -12.92 -13.33
CA TYR A 287 -16.25 -13.00 -12.06
C TYR A 287 -16.37 -11.62 -11.39
N PHE A 288 -15.26 -10.90 -11.31
CA PHE A 288 -15.25 -9.57 -10.72
C PHE A 288 -16.03 -8.55 -11.54
N ALA A 289 -15.89 -8.58 -12.86
CA ALA A 289 -16.67 -7.73 -13.75
C ALA A 289 -18.18 -7.95 -13.53
N SER A 290 -18.61 -9.21 -13.38
CA SER A 290 -20.01 -9.54 -13.09
C SER A 290 -20.48 -9.02 -11.73
N ARG A 291 -19.67 -9.16 -10.67
CA ARG A 291 -19.98 -8.66 -9.32
C ARG A 291 -20.01 -7.14 -9.26
N LEU A 292 -19.08 -6.49 -9.96
CA LEU A 292 -19.02 -5.05 -10.06
C LEU A 292 -20.26 -4.50 -10.79
N ASN A 293 -20.67 -5.13 -11.89
CA ASN A 293 -21.90 -4.77 -12.61
C ASN A 293 -23.16 -5.03 -11.77
N ALA A 294 -23.19 -6.11 -10.98
CA ALA A 294 -24.30 -6.39 -10.07
C ALA A 294 -24.43 -5.34 -8.96
N LEU A 295 -23.30 -4.88 -8.39
CA LEU A 295 -23.30 -3.79 -7.42
C LEU A 295 -23.78 -2.46 -8.03
N GLN A 296 -23.46 -2.21 -9.30
CA GLN A 296 -23.90 -1.03 -10.03
C GLN A 296 -25.40 -1.05 -10.36
N GLY A 297 -25.95 -2.20 -10.75
CA GLY A 297 -27.40 -2.38 -10.96
C GLY A 297 -28.22 -2.33 -9.66
N SER A 298 -27.59 -2.62 -8.51
CA SER A 298 -28.24 -2.62 -7.19
C SER A 298 -28.40 -1.24 -6.56
N ASN A 299 -27.82 -0.17 -7.13
CA ASN A 299 -28.07 1.20 -6.67
C ASN A 299 -29.47 1.72 -7.06
N SER A 300 -30.25 0.95 -7.83
CA SER A 300 -31.64 1.25 -8.21
C SER A 300 -32.65 0.87 -7.14
N ASP A 301 -32.32 -0.08 -6.25
CA ASP A 301 -33.23 -0.60 -5.22
C ASP A 301 -32.85 -0.07 -3.84
N GLY A 302 -32.84 1.26 -3.73
CA GLY A 302 -32.84 1.94 -2.45
C GLY A 302 -34.17 1.76 -1.72
N LYS A 303 -34.50 0.55 -1.26
CA LYS A 303 -35.43 0.40 -0.14
C LYS A 303 -34.78 1.09 1.05
N LEU A 304 -35.16 2.35 1.27
CA LEU A 304 -34.86 3.13 2.45
C LEU A 304 -35.19 2.26 3.66
N LYS A 305 -34.18 1.67 4.28
CA LYS A 305 -34.35 1.01 5.57
C LYS A 305 -34.92 2.06 6.51
N PRO A 306 -36.08 1.82 7.15
CA PRO A 306 -36.61 2.76 8.12
C PRO A 306 -35.53 2.96 9.18
N ILE A 307 -35.18 4.22 9.42
CA ILE A 307 -34.25 4.61 10.47
C ILE A 307 -34.92 4.20 11.78
N GLN A 308 -34.62 3.00 12.28
CA GLN A 308 -34.93 2.63 13.64
C GLN A 308 -34.02 3.46 14.54
N VAL A 309 -34.55 4.58 15.03
CA VAL A 309 -33.96 5.35 16.13
C VAL A 309 -34.14 4.50 17.40
N GLN A 310 -33.32 3.47 17.56
CA GLN A 310 -33.16 2.86 18.87
C GLN A 310 -32.29 3.80 19.72
N PRO A 311 -32.75 4.27 20.89
CA PRO A 311 -31.90 4.97 21.83
C PRO A 311 -31.05 3.91 22.54
N LYS A 312 -30.11 3.29 21.84
CA LYS A 312 -28.99 2.65 22.54
C LYS A 312 -28.26 3.78 23.25
N SER A 313 -28.15 3.71 24.58
CA SER A 313 -27.36 4.63 25.38
C SER A 313 -25.94 4.66 24.82
N SER A 314 -25.72 5.57 23.88
CA SER A 314 -24.42 5.76 23.26
C SER A 314 -23.50 6.22 24.36
N MET A 315 -22.27 5.73 24.38
CA MET A 315 -21.22 6.17 25.29
C MET A 315 -21.17 7.72 25.39
N ALA A 316 -21.52 8.41 24.30
CA ALA A 316 -21.70 9.85 24.22
C ALA A 316 -22.75 10.43 25.20
N VAL A 317 -23.89 9.77 25.37
CA VAL A 317 -24.97 10.21 26.28
C VAL A 317 -24.53 10.05 27.73
N ASN A 318 -23.90 8.92 28.07
CA ASN A 318 -23.38 8.68 29.42
C ASN A 318 -22.26 9.67 29.77
N LEU A 319 -21.33 9.93 28.84
CA LEU A 319 -20.26 10.92 29.04
C LEU A 319 -20.81 12.35 29.13
N SER A 320 -21.83 12.69 28.34
CA SER A 320 -22.46 14.01 28.41
C SER A 320 -23.16 14.25 29.75
N ASN A 321 -23.69 13.19 30.40
CA ASN A 321 -24.29 13.31 31.72
C ASN A 321 -23.26 13.42 32.85
N LEU A 322 -22.04 12.94 32.62
CA LEU A 322 -20.94 13.02 33.59
C LEU A 322 -20.15 14.33 33.48
N LEU A 323 -19.91 14.82 32.26
CA LEU A 323 -19.00 15.95 32.00
C LEU A 323 -19.72 17.29 31.84
N CYS A 324 -20.99 17.30 31.43
CA CYS A 324 -21.71 18.55 31.14
C CYS A 324 -22.75 18.84 32.23
N ILE A 325 -22.72 20.06 32.75
CA ILE A 325 -23.62 20.52 33.82
C ILE A 325 -24.92 21.04 33.20
N ASN A 326 -24.81 21.81 32.11
CA ASN A 326 -25.96 22.48 31.47
C ASN A 326 -26.52 21.71 30.27
N ASN A 327 -27.84 21.86 30.02
CA ASN A 327 -28.50 21.23 28.86
C ASN A 327 -27.97 21.75 27.52
N THR A 328 -27.50 23.00 27.46
CA THR A 328 -26.87 23.60 26.28
C THR A 328 -25.48 23.01 26.01
N GLU A 329 -24.68 22.80 27.07
CA GLU A 329 -23.39 22.11 26.99
C GLU A 329 -23.55 20.66 26.54
N LYS A 330 -24.56 19.95 27.07
CA LYS A 330 -24.90 18.59 26.63
C LYS A 330 -25.23 18.55 25.14
N ALA A 331 -26.02 19.51 24.65
CA ALA A 331 -26.35 19.60 23.23
C ALA A 331 -25.09 19.85 22.38
N GLY A 332 -24.23 20.78 22.78
CA GLY A 332 -22.95 21.04 22.12
C GLY A 332 -22.02 19.83 22.11
N PHE A 333 -21.83 19.17 23.26
CA PHE A 333 -21.01 17.97 23.39
C PHE A 333 -21.52 16.83 22.50
N LEU A 334 -22.82 16.54 22.56
CA LEU A 334 -23.43 15.47 21.76
C LEU A 334 -23.32 15.76 20.26
N GLN A 335 -23.46 17.02 19.86
CA GLN A 335 -23.32 17.42 18.47
C GLN A 335 -21.88 17.24 18.00
N THR A 336 -20.91 17.79 18.73
CA THR A 336 -19.48 17.62 18.41
C THR A 336 -19.09 16.14 18.39
N TRP A 337 -19.46 15.36 19.40
CA TRP A 337 -19.18 13.92 19.44
C TRP A 337 -19.75 13.20 18.22
N ARG A 338 -21.01 13.48 17.84
CA ARG A 338 -21.65 12.83 16.69
C ARG A 338 -21.05 13.26 15.36
N VAL A 339 -20.68 14.54 15.22
CA VAL A 339 -20.01 15.06 14.02
C VAL A 339 -18.62 14.41 13.89
N THR A 340 -17.80 14.47 14.93
CA THR A 340 -16.47 13.88 14.98
C THR A 340 -16.50 12.35 14.81
N ALA A 341 -17.48 11.66 15.40
CA ALA A 341 -17.64 10.22 15.25
C ALA A 341 -18.12 9.80 13.84
N ARG A 342 -18.65 10.72 13.04
CA ARG A 342 -19.06 10.46 11.65
C ARG A 342 -18.04 10.96 10.63
N ASP A 343 -17.20 11.92 10.99
CA ASP A 343 -16.15 12.43 10.13
C ASP A 343 -14.99 11.42 10.01
N LYS A 344 -14.89 10.80 8.83
CA LYS A 344 -13.82 9.86 8.50
C LYS A 344 -12.47 10.55 8.43
N THR A 345 -12.41 11.77 7.89
CA THR A 345 -11.17 12.53 7.71
C THR A 345 -10.55 12.81 9.06
N PHE A 346 -11.37 13.22 10.03
CA PHE A 346 -10.94 13.39 11.41
C PHE A 346 -10.37 12.10 12.01
N LYS A 347 -11.10 10.96 11.92
CA LYS A 347 -10.62 9.68 12.48
C LYS A 347 -9.30 9.23 11.89
N MET A 348 -9.15 9.37 10.56
CA MET A 348 -7.93 8.98 9.86
C MET A 348 -6.74 9.89 10.20
N GLN A 349 -6.96 11.15 10.59
CA GLN A 349 -5.91 12.06 11.05
C GLN A 349 -5.57 11.89 12.53
N PHE A 350 -6.59 11.81 13.38
CA PHE A 350 -6.44 11.87 14.83
C PHE A 350 -6.00 10.54 15.44
N TYR A 351 -6.53 9.39 14.96
CA TYR A 351 -6.22 8.09 15.56
C TYR A 351 -4.75 7.64 15.38
N PRO A 352 -4.10 7.83 14.22
CA PRO A 352 -2.65 7.61 14.13
C PRO A 352 -1.86 8.52 15.09
N GLY A 353 -2.31 9.77 15.27
CA GLY A 353 -1.73 10.72 16.24
C GLY A 353 -1.79 10.19 17.66
N LEU A 354 -2.97 9.74 18.10
CA LEU A 354 -3.16 9.14 19.41
C LEU A 354 -2.32 7.88 19.64
N ALA A 355 -2.01 7.13 18.59
CA ALA A 355 -1.20 5.94 18.74
C ALA A 355 0.26 6.23 19.12
N TYR A 356 0.76 7.45 18.88
CA TYR A 356 2.07 7.85 19.38
C TYR A 356 2.12 7.90 20.92
N ILE A 357 0.99 8.14 21.59
CA ILE A 357 0.90 8.18 23.06
C ILE A 357 1.40 6.87 23.70
N PRO A 358 0.74 5.70 23.46
CA PRO A 358 1.20 4.45 24.05
C PRO A 358 2.58 4.04 23.56
N ILE A 359 2.95 4.41 22.33
CA ILE A 359 4.30 4.16 21.79
C ILE A 359 5.36 4.89 22.62
N PHE A 360 5.20 6.20 22.87
CA PHE A 360 6.15 6.97 23.69
C PHE A 360 6.21 6.46 25.14
N ILE A 361 5.06 6.10 25.72
CA ILE A 361 5.00 5.45 27.03
C ILE A 361 5.85 4.17 27.01
N PHE A 362 5.68 3.33 25.99
CA PHE A 362 6.44 2.10 25.84
C PHE A 362 7.95 2.36 25.70
N ILE A 363 8.38 3.33 24.88
CA ILE A 363 9.80 3.67 24.73
C ILE A 363 10.45 4.05 26.06
N ILE A 364 9.74 4.84 26.87
CA ILE A 364 10.28 5.37 28.14
C ILE A 364 10.37 4.26 29.17
N VAL A 365 9.31 3.46 29.32
CA VAL A 365 9.26 2.38 30.32
C VAL A 365 10.19 1.23 29.95
N PHE A 366 10.30 0.89 28.66
CA PHE A 366 11.08 -0.25 28.17
C PHE A 366 12.41 0.19 27.54
N LYS A 367 13.05 1.22 28.09
CA LYS A 367 14.38 1.69 27.63
C LYS A 367 15.47 0.63 27.83
N ASN A 368 15.42 -0.09 28.96
CA ASN A 368 16.26 -1.24 29.26
C ASN A 368 15.38 -2.41 29.70
N PHE A 369 15.14 -3.37 28.80
CA PHE A 369 14.34 -4.57 29.09
C PHE A 369 14.89 -5.43 30.24
N LYS A 370 16.13 -5.19 30.69
CA LYS A 370 16.81 -5.98 31.71
C LYS A 370 16.35 -5.70 33.15
N ASN A 371 15.84 -4.50 33.49
CA ASN A 371 15.41 -4.15 34.86
C ASN A 371 14.28 -3.09 34.90
N LEU A 372 13.05 -3.50 34.57
CA LEU A 372 11.87 -2.62 34.52
C LEU A 372 11.55 -1.94 35.86
N GLN A 373 11.80 -2.63 36.98
CA GLN A 373 11.49 -2.12 38.32
C GLN A 373 12.42 -0.97 38.75
N HIS A 374 13.69 -1.01 38.37
CA HIS A 374 14.66 0.05 38.66
C HIS A 374 14.44 1.29 37.79
N GLU A 375 14.10 1.12 36.51
CA GLU A 375 13.79 2.25 35.62
C GLU A 375 12.51 2.96 36.08
N TRP A 376 11.47 2.22 36.47
CA TRP A 376 10.23 2.81 36.99
C TRP A 376 10.44 3.60 38.29
N ALA A 377 11.27 3.09 39.20
CA ALA A 377 11.62 3.78 40.44
C ALA A 377 12.51 5.02 40.21
N ASN A 378 13.30 5.05 39.13
CA ASN A 378 14.18 6.15 38.77
C ASN A 378 13.54 7.20 37.83
N LEU A 379 12.32 6.97 37.35
CA LEU A 379 11.56 7.94 36.53
C LEU A 379 11.43 9.34 37.17
N PRO A 380 11.17 9.49 38.48
CA PRO A 380 11.08 10.81 39.12
C PRO A 380 12.42 11.57 39.15
N ASN A 381 13.54 10.84 39.14
CA ASN A 381 14.90 11.40 39.17
C ASN A 381 15.44 11.75 37.77
N THR A 382 14.70 11.45 36.71
CA THR A 382 15.08 11.75 35.32
C THR A 382 14.10 12.73 34.68
N ASN A 383 14.58 13.61 33.80
CA ASN A 383 13.72 14.57 33.07
C ASN A 383 12.63 13.91 32.17
N PHE A 384 12.59 12.57 32.09
CA PHE A 384 11.56 11.81 31.37
C PHE A 384 10.17 11.89 32.02
N TYR A 385 10.04 12.23 33.31
CA TYR A 385 8.72 12.43 33.94
C TYR A 385 7.94 13.58 33.29
N LEU A 386 8.64 14.61 32.77
CA LEU A 386 8.00 15.74 32.07
C LEU A 386 7.28 15.26 30.80
N LEU A 387 7.84 14.27 30.11
CA LEU A 387 7.24 13.74 28.87
C LEU A 387 5.91 13.01 29.15
N PHE A 388 5.74 12.41 30.33
CA PHE A 388 4.45 11.84 30.78
C PHE A 388 3.41 12.92 31.06
N ILE A 389 3.80 14.06 31.62
CA ILE A 389 2.90 15.17 31.92
C ILE A 389 2.45 15.88 30.62
N TYR A 390 3.38 16.06 29.67
CA TYR A 390 3.11 16.74 28.39
C TYR A 390 2.65 15.79 27.26
N LEU A 391 2.41 14.52 27.57
CA LEU A 391 2.09 13.49 26.59
C LEU A 391 0.79 13.76 25.84
N GLY A 392 -0.17 14.43 26.48
CA GLY A 392 -1.43 14.88 25.86
C GLY A 392 -1.30 16.12 24.97
N ILE A 393 -0.16 16.82 25.00
CA ILE A 393 0.13 17.99 24.15
C ILE A 393 0.99 17.60 22.93
N LEU A 394 1.64 16.43 22.99
CA LEU A 394 2.50 15.90 21.91
C LEU A 394 1.73 15.23 20.76
N THR A 395 0.41 15.07 20.87
CA THR A 395 -0.50 14.59 19.81
C THR A 395 -1.21 15.72 19.11
#